data_AF-A0A939AMG9-F1
#
_entry.id   AF-A0A939AMG9-F1
#
_cell.length_a   1.000
_cell.length_b   1.000
_cell.length_c   1.000
_cell.angle_alpha   90.00
_cell.angle_beta   90.00
_cell.angle_gamma   90.00
#
_symmetry.space_group_name_H-M   'P 1'
#
loop_
_entity.id
_entity.type
_entity.pdbx_description
1 polymer ?
#
loop_
_entity_poly.entity_id
_entity_poly.type
_entity_poly.pdbx_seq_one_letter_code
_entity_poly.pdbx_strand_id
1 'polypeptide(L)'
;MSRLFGIAGVQMSVEAWDTDGTFEKMADVALNIRKQMPWINMVVYHELVVPGLVQFKTPVDVNWWKKNSGPVPGPQTDRLCE
;
A
#
# COMPACT_ATOMS: atom_id res chain seq x y z
N MET A 1 15.12 25.71 11.18
CA MET A 1 14.08 24.70 10.94
C MET A 1 12.81 25.40 10.44
N SER A 2 12.72 25.75 9.16
CA SER A 2 11.65 26.63 8.63
C SER A 2 10.72 25.97 7.61
N ARG A 3 10.90 24.68 7.28
CA ARG A 3 10.02 23.93 6.39
C ARG A 3 9.32 22.83 7.18
N LEU A 4 8.00 22.95 7.32
CA LEU A 4 7.16 21.87 7.83
C LEU A 4 7.06 20.78 6.75
N PHE A 5 7.07 19.52 7.19
CA PHE A 5 6.94 18.36 6.32
C PHE A 5 5.87 17.43 6.89
N GLY A 6 4.74 17.30 6.18
CA GLY A 6 3.61 16.50 6.63
C GLY A 6 3.79 15.02 6.29
N ILE A 7 3.56 14.15 7.26
CA ILE A 7 3.64 12.68 7.09
C ILE A 7 2.31 12.07 7.54
N ALA A 8 1.73 11.21 6.71
CA ALA A 8 0.55 10.41 7.03
C ALA A 8 0.95 8.94 7.16
N GLY A 9 0.84 8.37 8.36
CA GLY A 9 0.93 6.93 8.58
C GLY A 9 -0.43 6.28 8.35
N VAL A 10 -0.49 5.31 7.43
CA VAL A 10 -1.74 4.67 7.00
C VAL A 10 -1.87 3.30 7.67
N GLN A 11 -2.92 3.17 8.48
CA GLN A 11 -3.46 1.89 8.91
C GLN A 11 -4.72 1.61 8.09
N MET A 12 -4.70 0.55 7.28
CA MET A 12 -5.81 0.18 6.40
C MET A 12 -6.06 -1.32 6.42
N SER A 13 -7.25 -1.73 6.00
CA SER A 13 -7.51 -3.12 5.68
C SER A 13 -7.05 -3.42 4.25
N VAL A 14 -6.39 -4.56 4.09
CA VAL A 14 -5.94 -5.07 2.78
C VAL A 14 -7.00 -5.95 2.14
N GLU A 15 -6.87 -6.17 0.82
CA GLU A 15 -7.56 -7.28 0.17
C GLU A 15 -6.79 -8.57 0.39
N ALA A 16 -7.47 -9.60 0.90
CA ALA A 16 -6.80 -10.78 1.45
C ALA A 16 -6.02 -11.55 0.37
N TRP A 17 -4.70 -11.52 0.46
CA TRP A 17 -3.76 -12.15 -0.48
C TRP A 17 -4.02 -11.76 -1.94
N ASP A 18 -4.43 -10.51 -2.14
CA ASP A 18 -4.67 -9.90 -3.45
C ASP A 18 -3.85 -8.61 -3.56
N THR A 19 -2.77 -8.70 -4.32
CA THR A 19 -1.86 -7.59 -4.55
C THR A 19 -2.52 -6.45 -5.31
N ASP A 20 -3.23 -6.76 -6.39
CA ASP A 20 -3.81 -5.73 -7.26
C ASP A 20 -4.98 -5.04 -6.56
N GLY A 21 -5.86 -5.81 -5.92
CA GLY A 21 -6.96 -5.26 -5.13
C GLY A 21 -6.47 -4.37 -3.98
N THR A 22 -5.37 -4.74 -3.32
CA THR A 22 -4.79 -3.91 -2.27
C THR A 22 -4.12 -2.66 -2.83
N PHE A 23 -3.47 -2.73 -3.99
CA PHE A 23 -2.84 -1.58 -4.63
C PHE A 23 -3.86 -0.50 -5.03
N GLU A 24 -5.01 -0.89 -5.58
CA GLU A 24 -6.09 0.03 -5.92
C GLU A 24 -6.60 0.77 -4.67
N LYS A 25 -6.79 0.05 -3.55
CA LYS A 25 -7.12 0.68 -2.27
C LYS A 25 -6.04 1.63 -1.77
N MET A 26 -4.76 1.27 -1.92
CA MET A 26 -3.65 2.15 -1.54
C MET A 26 -3.72 3.47 -2.31
N ALA A 27 -3.90 3.41 -3.63
CA ALA A 27 -4.02 4.60 -4.48
C ALA A 27 -5.20 5.49 -4.06
N ASP A 28 -6.37 4.91 -3.84
CA ASP A 28 -7.55 5.64 -3.35
C ASP A 28 -7.29 6.33 -2.02
N VAL A 29 -6.62 5.66 -1.07
CA VAL A 29 -6.26 6.25 0.23
C VAL A 29 -5.31 7.43 0.05
N ALA A 30 -4.27 7.31 -0.77
CA ALA A 30 -3.33 8.40 -1.03
C ALA A 30 -4.04 9.62 -1.65
N LEU A 31 -4.91 9.40 -2.64
CA LEU A 31 -5.69 10.45 -3.28
C LEU A 31 -6.64 11.15 -2.31
N ASN A 32 -7.29 10.40 -1.42
CA ASN A 32 -8.17 10.97 -0.40
C ASN A 32 -7.39 11.78 0.66
N ILE A 33 -6.23 11.28 1.12
CA ILE A 33 -5.33 12.02 2.01
C ILE A 33 -4.92 13.34 1.35
N ARG A 34 -4.52 13.31 0.08
CA ARG A 34 -4.13 14.52 -0.65
C ARG A 34 -5.27 15.54 -0.76
N LYS A 35 -6.51 15.09 -1.00
CA LYS A 35 -7.70 15.95 -1.09
C LYS A 35 -8.04 16.60 0.25
N GLN A 36 -7.97 15.85 1.34
CA GLN A 36 -8.38 16.33 2.67
C GLN A 36 -7.26 17.08 3.42
N MET A 37 -6.00 16.70 3.18
CA MET A 37 -4.82 17.19 3.90
C MET A 37 -3.73 17.60 2.89
N PRO A 38 -3.91 18.72 2.16
CA PRO A 38 -3.00 19.13 1.08
C PRO A 38 -1.60 19.54 1.55
N TRP A 39 -1.36 19.60 2.86
CA TRP A 39 -0.05 19.86 3.46
C TRP A 39 0.76 18.56 3.72
N ILE A 40 0.18 17.38 3.51
CA ILE A 40 0.90 16.11 3.56
C ILE A 40 1.83 15.98 2.35
N ASN A 41 3.08 15.60 2.62
CA ASN A 41 4.14 15.42 1.63
C ASN A 41 4.55 13.96 1.46
N MET A 42 4.24 13.11 2.44
CA MET A 42 4.59 11.69 2.44
C MET A 42 3.46 10.85 3.01
N VAL A 43 3.12 9.77 2.32
CA VAL A 43 2.22 8.72 2.81
C VAL A 43 3.06 7.48 3.07
N VAL A 44 2.90 6.89 4.25
CA VAL A 44 3.62 5.70 4.69
C VAL A 44 2.61 4.61 4.98
N TYR A 45 2.72 3.48 4.30
CA TYR A 45 1.88 2.31 4.54
C TYR A 45 2.57 1.31 5.47
N HIS A 46 1.77 0.50 6.16
CA HIS A 46 2.30 -0.56 7.01
C HIS A 46 2.98 -1.68 6.21
N GLU A 47 3.83 -2.44 6.90
CA GLU A 47 4.52 -3.59 6.32
C GLU A 47 3.53 -4.60 5.73
N LEU A 48 3.95 -5.24 4.63
CA LEU A 48 3.18 -6.30 3.96
C LEU A 48 1.79 -5.87 3.46
N VAL A 49 1.56 -4.55 3.31
CA VAL A 49 0.36 -4.01 2.66
C VAL A 49 0.24 -4.51 1.22
N VAL A 50 1.31 -4.41 0.42
CA VAL A 50 1.31 -4.74 -1.01
C VAL A 50 0.86 -6.17 -1.29
N PRO A 51 1.43 -7.22 -0.65
CA PRO A 51 0.98 -8.59 -0.91
C PRO A 51 -0.40 -8.92 -0.30
N GLY A 52 -1.06 -7.97 0.35
CA GLY A 52 -2.38 -8.16 0.93
C GLY A 52 -2.39 -9.08 2.15
N LEU A 53 -1.35 -9.05 2.99
CA LEU A 53 -1.26 -10.00 4.11
C LEU A 53 -2.39 -9.77 5.14
N VAL A 54 -3.16 -10.83 5.39
CA VAL A 54 -4.08 -10.89 6.53
C VAL A 54 -3.51 -11.83 7.59
N GLN A 55 -3.24 -11.27 8.78
CA GLN A 55 -2.75 -12.03 9.92
C GLN A 55 -3.85 -12.95 10.48
N PHE A 56 -3.45 -14.08 11.06
CA PHE A 56 -4.34 -15.05 11.71
C PHE A 56 -5.45 -15.62 10.82
N LYS A 57 -5.26 -15.59 9.50
CA LYS A 57 -6.16 -16.18 8.51
C LYS A 57 -5.37 -17.20 7.68
N THR A 58 -5.90 -18.41 7.54
CA THR A 58 -5.27 -19.44 6.71
C THR A 58 -5.40 -19.07 5.23
N PRO A 59 -4.30 -18.93 4.47
CA PRO A 59 -4.36 -18.68 3.04
C PRO A 59 -4.95 -19.87 2.31
N VAL A 60 -5.70 -19.60 1.24
CA VAL A 60 -6.32 -20.65 0.40
C VAL A 60 -5.23 -21.44 -0.36
N ASP A 61 -4.13 -20.78 -0.71
CA ASP A 61 -3.00 -21.35 -1.44
C ASP A 61 -1.73 -21.27 -0.59
N VAL A 62 -1.02 -22.39 -0.45
CA VAL A 62 0.29 -22.46 0.23
C VAL A 62 1.36 -21.58 -0.44
N ASN A 63 1.19 -21.28 -1.73
CA ASN A 63 2.08 -20.44 -2.52
C ASN A 63 1.57 -19.00 -2.69
N TRP A 64 0.63 -18.55 -1.85
CA TRP A 64 0.07 -17.19 -1.91
C TRP A 64 1.15 -16.11 -1.96
N TRP A 65 2.24 -16.29 -1.21
CA TRP A 65 3.33 -15.32 -1.10
C TRP A 65 4.07 -15.16 -2.44
N LYS A 66 4.23 -16.26 -3.18
CA LYS A 66 4.91 -16.27 -4.47
C LYS A 66 4.02 -15.60 -5.52
N LYS A 67 2.72 -15.90 -5.50
CA LYS A 67 1.72 -15.27 -6.38
C LYS A 67 1.62 -13.76 -6.16
N ASN A 68 1.75 -13.31 -4.91
CA ASN A 68 1.65 -11.91 -4.51
C ASN A 68 3.01 -11.20 -4.38
N SER A 69 4.08 -11.83 -4.88
CA SER A 69 5.41 -11.22 -4.94
C SER A 69 5.66 -10.66 -6.34
N GLY A 70 6.45 -9.59 -6.42
CA GLY A 70 6.85 -8.96 -7.67
C GLY A 70 8.30 -8.51 -7.63
N PRO A 71 8.90 -8.26 -8.80
CA PRO A 71 10.25 -7.70 -8.88
C PRO A 71 10.29 -6.25 -8.37
N VAL A 72 11.46 -5.85 -7.89
CA VAL A 72 11.77 -4.46 -7.53
C VAL A 72 13.07 -4.05 -8.25
N PRO A 73 13.05 -3.07 -9.17
CA PRO A 73 11.86 -2.39 -9.71
C PRO A 73 10.98 -3.33 -10.54
N GLY A 74 9.73 -2.94 -10.75
CA GLY A 74 8.75 -3.71 -11.50
C GLY A 74 7.41 -2.99 -11.67
N PRO A 75 6.42 -3.67 -12.28
CA PRO A 75 5.11 -3.08 -12.59
C PRO A 75 4.43 -2.41 -11.38
N GLN A 76 4.59 -2.98 -10.19
CA GLN A 76 4.02 -2.39 -8.96
C GLN A 76 4.74 -1.11 -8.54
N THR A 77 6.08 -1.06 -8.61
CA THR A 77 6.82 0.17 -8.27
C THR A 77 6.62 1.27 -9.30
N ASP A 78 6.40 0.91 -10.57
CA ASP A 78 6.07 1.86 -11.63
C ASP A 78 4.71 2.51 -11.37
N ARG A 79 3.69 1.72 -10.99
CA ARG A 79 2.36 2.22 -10.58
C ARG A 79 2.39 3.18 -9.39
N LEU A 80 3.39 3.08 -8.49
CA LEU A 80 3.53 4.03 -7.37
C LEU A 80 4.08 5.40 -7.81
N CYS A 81 4.61 5.48 -9.04
CA CYS A 81 5.23 6.67 -9.58
C CYS A 81 4.30 7.46 -10.52
N GLU A 82 3.14 6.89 -10.87
CA GLU A 82 2.06 7.53 -11.66
C GLU A 82 1.18 8.43 -10.77
#